data_AF-F7XJX6-F1
#
_entry.id   AF-F7XJX6-F1
#
_cell.length_a   1.000
_cell.length_b   1.000
_cell.length_c   1.000
_cell.angle_alpha   90.00
_cell.angle_beta   90.00
_cell.angle_gamma   90.00
#
_symmetry.space_group_name_H-M   'P 1'
#
loop_
_entity.id
_entity.type
_entity.pdbx_description
1 polymer ?
#
loop_
_entity_poly.entity_id
_entity_poly.type
_entity_poly.pdbx_seq_one_letter_code
_entity_poly.pdbx_strand_id
1 'polypeptide(L)'
;MSRFAACFEDLPDPRGRNARHPLTSILFIAVAAIVCGAESCTDMADFGVAKKKWLKTIVPLPYGIPSHDTFSTVFRHLDPDAFDASFRRLTASFAQGLEGVVAIDGKAVRGAYRRAAKATPLHFVNVWAAGPGLVIGQKLAPGRNEVQGALDALALLALEGSIVTADALHCRPDTARAILAAGGDYALALKANQPGLLAQALARIEDADHVESIQIAAETAHDRTETRRASVVAVDDINFPGLQAIGCVETTSRHTNGHLTSHVRYFLLSTTMSPSALIEVVRTHWQIENKLHWVLDVHFREDAARNRKDNGPQNIAFLRKIALNLLRSHPDKASIRRKIKKAGWDDQFLTSLIAHMR
;
A
#
# COMPACT_ATOMS: atom_id res chain seq x y z
N MET A 1 -14.26 -4.83 -20.35
CA MET A 1 -13.97 -3.42 -20.69
C MET A 1 -14.98 -2.46 -20.08
N SER A 2 -16.29 -2.75 -20.11
CA SER A 2 -17.34 -1.87 -19.56
C SER A 2 -17.11 -1.45 -18.10
N ARG A 3 -16.84 -2.38 -17.18
CA ARG A 3 -16.58 -2.05 -15.76
C ARG A 3 -15.27 -1.28 -15.53
N PHE A 4 -14.19 -1.62 -16.24
CA PHE A 4 -12.96 -0.84 -16.23
C PHE A 4 -13.22 0.60 -16.70
N ALA A 5 -13.92 0.77 -17.84
CA ALA A 5 -14.26 2.08 -18.37
C ALA A 5 -15.11 2.90 -17.38
N ALA A 6 -16.10 2.28 -16.74
CA ALA A 6 -16.94 2.91 -15.72
C ALA A 6 -16.14 3.43 -14.52
N CYS A 7 -15.05 2.75 -14.11
CA CYS A 7 -14.20 3.24 -13.02
C CYS A 7 -13.49 4.57 -13.37
N PHE A 8 -13.27 4.84 -14.65
CA PHE A 8 -12.55 6.01 -15.18
C PHE A 8 -13.44 6.97 -15.97
N GLU A 9 -14.77 6.85 -15.88
CA GLU A 9 -15.71 7.67 -16.66
C GLU A 9 -15.64 9.15 -16.25
N ASP A 10 -15.54 9.43 -14.96
CA ASP A 10 -15.43 10.80 -14.42
C ASP A 10 -14.02 11.38 -14.53
N LEU A 11 -13.05 10.63 -15.04
CA LEU A 11 -11.66 11.07 -15.07
C LEU A 11 -11.47 12.09 -16.21
N PRO A 12 -11.13 13.36 -15.90
CA PRO A 12 -10.98 14.37 -16.94
C PRO A 12 -9.81 14.03 -17.87
N ASP A 13 -10.04 14.12 -19.18
CA ASP A 13 -8.97 13.97 -20.17
C ASP A 13 -8.10 15.23 -20.19
N PRO A 14 -6.81 15.16 -19.83
CA PRO A 14 -5.96 16.34 -19.76
C PRO A 14 -5.51 16.84 -21.15
N ARG A 15 -5.91 16.14 -22.22
CA ARG A 15 -5.52 16.46 -23.60
C ARG A 15 -6.53 17.39 -24.26
N GLY A 16 -6.06 18.12 -25.29
CA GLY A 16 -6.91 19.00 -26.07
C GLY A 16 -7.88 18.27 -27.01
N ARG A 17 -8.70 19.06 -27.72
CA ARG A 17 -9.72 18.58 -28.69
C ARG A 17 -9.16 17.73 -29.84
N ASN A 18 -7.85 17.76 -30.06
CA ASN A 18 -7.15 16.96 -31.06
C ASN A 18 -6.74 15.56 -30.56
N ALA A 19 -7.24 15.12 -29.41
CA ALA A 19 -7.00 13.79 -28.87
C ALA A 19 -7.49 12.70 -29.84
N ARG A 20 -6.56 11.86 -30.31
CA ARG A 20 -6.84 10.78 -31.26
C ARG A 20 -7.28 9.50 -30.57
N HIS A 21 -6.62 9.12 -29.48
CA HIS A 21 -6.86 7.85 -28.79
C HIS A 21 -7.78 8.07 -27.58
N PRO A 22 -8.83 7.25 -27.38
CA PRO A 22 -9.67 7.34 -26.18
C PRO A 22 -8.85 7.19 -24.90
N LEU A 23 -9.11 8.03 -23.89
CA LEU A 23 -8.36 8.02 -22.63
C LEU A 23 -8.40 6.64 -21.95
N THR A 24 -9.58 6.04 -21.88
CA THR A 24 -9.79 4.70 -21.31
C THR A 24 -8.96 3.63 -22.02
N SER A 25 -8.71 3.77 -23.33
CA SER A 25 -7.85 2.84 -24.08
C SER A 25 -6.38 3.03 -23.73
N ILE A 26 -5.93 4.27 -23.53
CA ILE A 26 -4.57 4.57 -23.06
C ILE A 26 -4.36 3.98 -21.66
N LEU A 27 -5.27 4.25 -20.73
CA LEU A 27 -5.18 3.75 -19.36
C LEU A 27 -5.16 2.21 -19.33
N PHE A 28 -6.03 1.56 -20.10
CA PHE A 28 -6.07 0.11 -20.20
C PHE A 28 -4.75 -0.46 -20.73
N ILE A 29 -4.22 0.08 -21.83
CA ILE A 29 -2.96 -0.39 -22.41
C ILE A 29 -1.82 -0.20 -21.41
N ALA A 30 -1.77 0.92 -20.70
CA ALA A 30 -0.74 1.18 -19.70
C ALA A 30 -0.79 0.19 -18.54
N VAL A 31 -1.98 -0.11 -18.00
CA VAL A 31 -2.17 -1.14 -16.96
C VAL A 31 -1.74 -2.51 -17.47
N ALA A 32 -2.22 -2.92 -18.66
CA ALA A 32 -1.88 -4.22 -19.24
C ALA A 32 -0.37 -4.35 -19.49
N ALA A 33 0.27 -3.29 -19.99
CA ALA A 33 1.71 -3.25 -20.21
C ALA A 33 2.48 -3.43 -18.89
N ILE A 34 2.10 -2.71 -17.83
CA ILE A 34 2.77 -2.80 -16.52
C ILE A 34 2.56 -4.18 -15.88
N VAL A 35 1.38 -4.78 -16.01
CA VAL A 35 1.13 -6.17 -15.59
C VAL A 35 2.09 -7.16 -16.29
N CYS A 36 2.44 -6.88 -17.55
CA CYS A 36 3.42 -7.63 -18.33
C CYS A 36 4.88 -7.21 -18.08
N GLY A 37 5.15 -6.29 -17.16
CA GLY A 37 6.50 -5.87 -16.76
C GLY A 37 7.04 -4.65 -17.49
N ALA A 38 6.20 -3.85 -18.15
CA ALA A 38 6.62 -2.55 -18.70
C ALA A 38 7.01 -1.58 -17.58
N GLU A 39 8.16 -0.91 -17.74
CA GLU A 39 8.72 0.01 -16.74
C GLU A 39 8.61 1.49 -17.18
N SER A 40 8.37 1.73 -18.48
CA SER A 40 8.39 3.06 -19.07
C SER A 40 7.25 3.31 -20.08
N CYS A 41 7.01 4.57 -20.44
CA CYS A 41 6.05 4.92 -21.51
C CYS A 41 6.50 4.40 -22.89
N THR A 42 7.81 4.20 -23.09
CA THR A 42 8.34 3.55 -24.30
C THR A 42 7.92 2.08 -24.32
N ASP A 43 8.11 1.38 -23.21
CA ASP A 43 7.72 -0.02 -23.05
C ASP A 43 6.21 -0.19 -23.24
N MET A 44 5.39 0.76 -22.78
CA MET A 44 3.94 0.76 -23.01
C MET A 44 3.58 0.84 -24.51
N ALA A 45 4.31 1.66 -25.27
CA ALA A 45 4.12 1.76 -26.71
C ALA A 45 4.57 0.48 -27.42
N ASP A 46 5.74 -0.05 -27.06
CA ASP A 46 6.28 -1.31 -27.61
C ASP A 46 5.36 -2.50 -27.31
N PHE A 47 4.86 -2.59 -26.07
CA PHE A 47 3.83 -3.55 -25.68
C PHE A 47 2.57 -3.40 -26.55
N GLY A 48 2.10 -2.16 -26.74
CA GLY A 48 0.93 -1.88 -27.55
C GLY A 48 1.10 -2.37 -29.00
N VAL A 49 2.29 -2.15 -29.59
CA VAL A 49 2.62 -2.64 -30.93
C VAL A 49 2.66 -4.17 -30.96
N ALA A 50 3.37 -4.79 -30.02
CA ALA A 50 3.53 -6.24 -29.93
C ALA A 50 2.20 -6.98 -29.73
N LYS A 51 1.31 -6.43 -28.88
CA LYS A 51 0.01 -7.02 -28.53
C LYS A 51 -1.16 -6.39 -29.29
N LYS A 52 -0.92 -5.67 -30.39
CA LYS A 52 -1.96 -4.92 -31.15
C LYS A 52 -3.16 -5.78 -31.54
N LYS A 53 -2.92 -7.03 -31.98
CA LYS A 53 -4.01 -7.96 -32.37
C LYS A 53 -4.91 -8.29 -31.18
N TRP A 54 -4.32 -8.61 -30.04
CA TRP A 54 -5.03 -8.89 -28.79
C TRP A 54 -5.74 -7.64 -28.25
N LEU A 55 -5.07 -6.48 -28.22
CA LEU A 55 -5.68 -5.23 -27.73
C LEU A 55 -6.93 -4.82 -28.53
N LYS A 56 -6.96 -5.03 -29.84
CA LYS A 56 -8.12 -4.74 -30.70
C LYS A 56 -9.38 -5.51 -30.31
N THR A 57 -9.26 -6.63 -29.59
CA THR A 57 -10.43 -7.40 -29.14
C THR A 57 -11.04 -6.83 -27.86
N ILE A 58 -10.34 -5.92 -27.17
CA ILE A 58 -10.73 -5.43 -25.85
C ILE A 58 -11.03 -3.92 -25.85
N VAL A 59 -10.20 -3.13 -26.54
CA VAL A 59 -10.28 -1.66 -26.52
C VAL A 59 -10.38 -1.08 -27.93
N PRO A 60 -11.11 0.03 -28.11
CA PRO A 60 -11.18 0.71 -29.40
C PRO A 60 -9.84 1.36 -29.74
N LEU A 61 -9.34 1.10 -30.95
CA LEU A 61 -8.08 1.65 -31.47
C LEU A 61 -8.27 2.36 -32.82
N PRO A 62 -9.09 3.43 -32.89
CA PRO A 62 -9.45 4.10 -34.15
C PRO A 62 -8.23 4.64 -34.91
N TYR A 63 -7.20 5.08 -34.19
CA TYR A 63 -5.95 5.60 -34.75
C TYR A 63 -4.75 4.70 -34.44
N GLY A 64 -4.99 3.42 -34.11
CA GLY A 64 -3.93 2.48 -33.74
C GLY A 64 -3.39 2.69 -32.32
N ILE A 65 -2.13 2.26 -32.12
CA ILE A 65 -1.48 2.23 -30.81
C ILE A 65 -0.93 3.63 -30.46
N PRO A 66 -1.19 4.16 -29.25
CA PRO A 66 -0.61 5.42 -28.80
C PRO A 66 0.92 5.37 -28.78
N SER A 67 1.57 6.49 -29.14
CA SER A 67 3.02 6.63 -29.01
C SER A 67 3.45 6.79 -27.55
N HIS A 68 4.74 6.60 -27.28
CA HIS A 68 5.33 6.85 -25.96
C HIS A 68 5.11 8.31 -25.50
N ASP A 69 5.16 9.28 -26.42
CA ASP A 69 4.82 10.69 -26.15
C ASP A 69 3.38 10.87 -25.72
N THR A 70 2.45 10.09 -26.29
CA THR A 70 1.04 10.14 -25.92
C THR A 70 0.85 9.65 -24.48
N PHE A 71 1.44 8.51 -24.12
CA PHE A 71 1.42 8.00 -22.75
C PHE A 71 2.07 9.00 -21.77
N SER A 72 3.26 9.51 -22.12
CA SER A 72 3.98 10.48 -21.31
C SER A 72 3.16 11.75 -21.07
N THR A 73 2.52 12.28 -22.13
CA THR A 73 1.67 13.48 -22.05
C THR A 73 0.47 13.25 -21.16
N VAL A 74 -0.23 12.12 -21.29
CA VAL A 74 -1.38 11.80 -20.43
C VAL A 74 -0.95 11.72 -18.98
N PHE A 75 0.00 10.86 -18.64
CA PHE A 75 0.35 10.63 -17.22
C PHE A 75 1.04 11.83 -16.56
N ARG A 76 1.68 12.72 -17.33
CA ARG A 76 2.22 13.96 -16.78
C ARG A 76 1.16 14.98 -16.40
N HIS A 77 0.03 15.02 -17.09
CA HIS A 77 -0.96 16.08 -16.92
C HIS A 77 -2.28 15.60 -16.35
N LEU A 78 -2.48 14.29 -16.21
CA LEU A 78 -3.65 13.73 -15.54
C LEU A 78 -3.72 14.25 -14.10
N ASP A 79 -4.91 14.70 -13.70
CA ASP A 79 -5.18 15.14 -12.34
C ASP A 79 -5.04 13.95 -11.37
N PRO A 80 -4.09 13.99 -10.44
CA PRO A 80 -3.85 12.87 -9.53
C PRO A 80 -5.00 12.60 -8.57
N ASP A 81 -5.77 13.63 -8.17
CA ASP A 81 -6.88 13.43 -7.22
C ASP A 81 -8.08 12.80 -7.92
N ALA A 82 -8.40 13.23 -9.14
CA ALA A 82 -9.40 12.55 -9.96
C ALA A 82 -8.98 11.11 -10.31
N PHE A 83 -7.68 10.88 -10.53
CA PHE A 83 -7.18 9.54 -10.80
C PHE A 83 -7.20 8.64 -9.56
N ASP A 84 -6.89 9.17 -8.38
CA ASP A 84 -7.03 8.48 -7.09
C ASP A 84 -8.49 8.07 -6.82
N ALA A 85 -9.45 8.96 -7.07
CA ALA A 85 -10.87 8.63 -6.96
C ALA A 85 -11.26 7.45 -7.89
N SER A 86 -10.74 7.46 -9.12
CA SER A 86 -10.95 6.37 -10.07
C SER A 86 -10.28 5.07 -9.64
N PHE A 87 -9.06 5.16 -9.10
CA PHE A 87 -8.34 4.03 -8.53
C PHE A 87 -9.13 3.40 -7.39
N ARG A 88 -9.73 4.21 -6.52
CA ARG A 88 -10.51 3.71 -5.38
C ARG A 88 -11.81 3.03 -5.78
N ARG A 89 -12.49 3.53 -6.80
CA ARG A 89 -13.63 2.81 -7.39
C ARG A 89 -13.20 1.44 -7.91
N LEU A 90 -12.03 1.37 -8.52
CA LEU A 90 -11.45 0.11 -8.97
C LEU A 90 -11.00 -0.78 -7.80
N THR A 91 -10.47 -0.24 -6.70
CA THR A 91 -10.07 -1.05 -5.52
C THR A 91 -11.26 -1.51 -4.70
N ALA A 92 -12.34 -0.73 -4.63
CA ALA A 92 -13.57 -1.09 -3.94
C ALA A 92 -14.17 -2.40 -4.49
N SER A 93 -14.04 -2.68 -5.79
CA SER A 93 -14.46 -3.97 -6.35
C SER A 93 -13.65 -5.16 -5.84
N PHE A 94 -12.42 -4.93 -5.38
CA PHE A 94 -11.55 -5.96 -4.79
C PHE A 94 -11.66 -6.04 -3.25
N ALA A 95 -12.28 -5.05 -2.60
CA ALA A 95 -12.22 -4.84 -1.15
C ALA A 95 -13.54 -5.13 -0.43
N GLN A 96 -14.44 -5.96 -0.99
CA GLN A 96 -15.67 -6.35 -0.28
C GLN A 96 -15.32 -7.11 1.01
N GLY A 97 -15.70 -6.54 2.17
CA GLY A 97 -15.46 -7.13 3.49
C GLY A 97 -14.00 -6.98 3.97
N LEU A 98 -13.55 -5.75 4.21
CA LEU A 98 -12.24 -5.49 4.81
C LEU A 98 -12.22 -5.92 6.28
N GLU A 99 -11.88 -7.17 6.53
CA GLU A 99 -11.65 -7.69 7.88
C GLU A 99 -10.15 -7.86 8.17
N GLY A 100 -9.78 -7.67 9.44
CA GLY A 100 -8.42 -7.89 9.92
C GLY A 100 -7.53 -6.64 9.84
N VAL A 101 -6.24 -6.83 9.55
CA VAL A 101 -5.25 -5.75 9.70
C VAL A 101 -5.14 -4.89 8.46
N VAL A 102 -5.29 -3.57 8.66
CA VAL A 102 -4.99 -2.54 7.66
C VAL A 102 -3.73 -1.79 8.09
N ALA A 103 -2.67 -1.85 7.29
CA ALA A 103 -1.41 -1.16 7.59
C ALA A 103 -1.33 0.17 6.85
N ILE A 104 -0.92 1.21 7.58
CA ILE A 104 -0.60 2.54 7.04
C ILE A 104 0.90 2.76 7.16
N ASP A 105 1.52 3.13 6.04
CA ASP A 105 2.96 3.34 5.99
C ASP A 105 3.38 4.30 4.87
N GLY A 106 4.44 5.05 5.15
CA GLY A 106 5.04 6.03 4.24
C GLY A 106 6.05 5.40 3.29
N LYS A 107 5.95 5.68 1.99
CA LYS A 107 6.93 5.27 0.97
C LYS A 107 7.51 6.48 0.24
N ALA A 108 8.84 6.59 0.27
CA ALA A 108 9.58 7.50 -0.60
C ALA A 108 9.87 6.86 -1.96
N VAL A 109 9.50 7.51 -3.07
CA VAL A 109 9.86 7.07 -4.43
C VAL A 109 11.18 7.71 -4.84
N ARG A 110 12.29 7.01 -4.62
CA ARG A 110 13.65 7.59 -4.65
C ARG A 110 14.07 8.10 -6.03
N GLY A 111 13.56 7.51 -7.09
CA GLY A 111 13.84 7.90 -8.48
C GLY A 111 13.16 9.20 -8.95
N ALA A 112 12.13 9.66 -8.22
CA ALA A 112 11.25 10.75 -8.60
C ALA A 112 11.70 12.12 -8.05
N TYR A 113 12.80 12.67 -8.58
CA TYR A 113 13.28 14.03 -8.28
C TYR A 113 13.45 14.89 -9.55
N ARG A 114 13.18 16.20 -9.48
CA ARG A 114 13.46 17.13 -10.59
C ARG A 114 14.97 17.42 -10.65
N ARG A 115 15.59 17.40 -11.84
CA ARG A 115 17.04 17.66 -12.02
C ARG A 115 17.54 18.98 -11.39
N ALA A 116 16.69 20.00 -11.29
CA ALA A 116 17.02 21.30 -10.69
C ALA A 116 16.65 21.43 -9.21
N ALA A 117 15.84 20.52 -8.66
CA ALA A 117 15.51 20.47 -7.24
C ALA A 117 16.38 19.41 -6.58
N LYS A 118 17.44 19.83 -5.88
CA LYS A 118 18.22 18.92 -5.05
C LYS A 118 17.28 18.22 -4.05
N ALA A 119 17.20 16.90 -4.16
CA ALA A 119 17.08 15.95 -3.04
C ALA A 119 15.74 15.74 -2.30
N THR A 120 14.56 16.02 -2.87
CA THR A 120 13.29 15.60 -2.22
C THR A 120 12.51 14.61 -3.08
N PRO A 121 12.58 13.30 -2.78
CA PRO A 121 11.74 12.31 -3.44
C PRO A 121 10.26 12.54 -3.07
N LEU A 122 9.36 12.18 -3.98
CA LEU A 122 7.93 12.15 -3.66
C LEU A 122 7.66 11.10 -2.58
N HIS A 123 6.86 11.48 -1.59
CA HIS A 123 6.45 10.61 -0.50
C HIS A 123 4.96 10.31 -0.64
N PHE A 124 4.61 9.05 -0.51
CA PHE A 124 3.22 8.60 -0.48
C PHE A 124 2.93 7.95 0.86
N VAL A 125 1.70 8.05 1.32
CA VAL A 125 1.16 7.16 2.34
C VAL A 125 0.35 6.09 1.64
N ASN A 126 0.64 4.84 1.98
CA ASN A 126 -0.04 3.66 1.47
C ASN A 126 -0.97 3.09 2.53
N VAL A 127 -2.16 2.69 2.12
CA VAL A 127 -3.08 1.93 2.97
C VAL A 127 -3.22 0.53 2.40
N TRP A 128 -2.81 -0.46 3.19
CA TRP A 128 -2.64 -1.85 2.79
C TRP A 128 -3.56 -2.77 3.61
N ALA A 129 -4.50 -3.44 2.95
CA ALA A 129 -5.29 -4.49 3.56
C ALA A 129 -4.49 -5.80 3.53
N ALA A 130 -4.01 -6.25 4.70
CA ALA A 130 -3.03 -7.33 4.77
C ALA A 130 -3.61 -8.71 4.47
N GLY A 131 -4.84 -8.99 4.92
CA GLY A 131 -5.56 -10.24 4.66
C GLY A 131 -5.68 -10.56 3.16
N PRO A 132 -6.34 -9.71 2.36
CA PRO A 132 -6.40 -9.89 0.91
C PRO A 132 -5.06 -9.53 0.21
N GLY A 133 -4.17 -8.84 0.93
CA GLY A 133 -2.90 -8.37 0.41
C GLY A 133 -3.08 -7.36 -0.71
N LEU A 134 -3.92 -6.34 -0.51
CA LEU A 134 -4.25 -5.35 -1.53
C LEU A 134 -3.93 -3.94 -1.06
N VAL A 135 -3.51 -3.09 -2.00
CA VAL A 135 -3.47 -1.64 -1.75
C VAL A 135 -4.88 -1.10 -1.93
N ILE A 136 -5.45 -0.56 -0.86
CA ILE A 136 -6.83 -0.04 -0.86
C ILE A 136 -6.86 1.49 -0.92
N GLY A 137 -5.76 2.16 -0.60
CA GLY A 137 -5.63 3.60 -0.70
C GLY A 137 -4.18 4.06 -0.87
N GLN A 138 -4.01 5.24 -1.48
CA GLN A 138 -2.76 5.98 -1.51
C GLN A 138 -3.07 7.47 -1.46
N LYS A 139 -2.28 8.25 -0.71
CA LYS A 139 -2.23 9.70 -0.86
C LYS A 139 -0.81 10.21 -0.93
N LEU A 140 -0.60 11.31 -1.64
CA LEU A 140 0.65 12.04 -1.60
C LEU A 140 0.82 12.62 -0.18
N ALA A 141 2.01 12.53 0.40
CA ALA A 141 2.37 13.23 1.62
C ALA A 141 2.85 14.64 1.25
N PRO A 142 2.00 15.68 1.36
CA PRO A 142 2.35 17.02 0.88
C PRO A 142 3.57 17.54 1.64
N GLY A 143 4.63 17.92 0.93
CA GLY A 143 5.87 18.37 1.56
C GLY A 143 6.52 17.33 2.49
N ARG A 144 6.28 16.02 2.28
CA ARG A 144 6.66 14.91 3.18
C ARG A 144 5.94 14.90 4.52
N ASN A 145 4.82 15.62 4.64
CA ASN A 145 3.93 15.49 5.78
C ASN A 145 3.12 14.19 5.65
N GLU A 146 3.72 13.09 6.09
CA GLU A 146 3.10 11.76 6.07
C GLU A 146 1.88 11.69 6.97
N VAL A 147 1.85 12.45 8.08
CA VAL A 147 0.66 12.53 8.93
C VAL A 147 -0.52 13.09 8.14
N GLN A 148 -0.35 14.21 7.42
CA GLN A 148 -1.41 14.76 6.58
C GLN A 148 -1.84 13.78 5.49
N GLY A 149 -0.88 13.14 4.80
CA GLY A 149 -1.20 12.13 3.78
C GLY A 149 -1.98 10.93 4.34
N ALA A 150 -1.70 10.51 5.57
CA ALA A 150 -2.44 9.45 6.24
C ALA A 150 -3.87 9.88 6.60
N LEU A 151 -4.05 11.09 7.13
CA LEU A 151 -5.39 11.65 7.41
C LEU A 151 -6.23 11.76 6.13
N ASP A 152 -5.64 12.26 5.04
CA ASP A 152 -6.31 12.39 3.75
C ASP A 152 -6.68 11.01 3.17
N ALA A 153 -5.86 9.98 3.41
CA ALA A 153 -6.17 8.62 3.00
C ALA A 153 -7.30 8.00 3.84
N LEU A 154 -7.23 8.16 5.16
CA LEU A 154 -8.22 7.65 6.12
C LEU A 154 -9.61 8.25 5.92
N ALA A 155 -9.69 9.55 5.63
CA ALA A 155 -10.94 10.29 5.45
C ALA A 155 -11.82 9.76 4.31
N LEU A 156 -11.31 8.83 3.51
CA LEU A 156 -11.93 8.37 2.29
C LEU A 156 -12.08 6.84 2.25
N LEU A 157 -11.88 6.18 3.40
CA LEU A 157 -12.01 4.74 3.57
C LEU A 157 -13.06 4.43 4.64
N ALA A 158 -13.74 3.30 4.46
CA ALA A 158 -14.59 2.66 5.45
C ALA A 158 -13.79 1.47 6.02
N LEU A 159 -13.58 1.46 7.33
CA LEU A 159 -12.62 0.58 8.02
C LEU A 159 -13.30 -0.28 9.11
N GLU A 160 -14.61 -0.42 9.04
CA GLU A 160 -15.40 -1.22 9.98
C GLU A 160 -14.87 -2.66 10.09
N GLY A 161 -14.65 -3.11 11.32
CA GLY A 161 -14.15 -4.47 11.59
C GLY A 161 -12.66 -4.67 11.31
N SER A 162 -11.92 -3.60 11.03
CA SER A 162 -10.46 -3.65 10.82
C SER A 162 -9.66 -3.08 11.99
N ILE A 163 -8.45 -3.59 12.17
CA ILE A 163 -7.45 -3.03 13.09
C ILE A 163 -6.39 -2.30 12.25
N VAL A 164 -6.38 -0.98 12.36
CA VAL A 164 -5.41 -0.13 11.68
C VAL A 164 -4.10 -0.11 12.46
N THR A 165 -3.02 -0.46 11.77
CA THR A 165 -1.66 -0.42 12.30
C THR A 165 -0.88 0.68 11.60
N ALA A 166 -0.10 1.44 12.37
CA ALA A 166 0.78 2.45 11.82
C ALA A 166 2.02 2.60 12.69
N ASP A 167 3.07 3.17 12.10
CA ASP A 167 4.32 3.42 12.79
C ASP A 167 4.18 4.47 13.89
N ALA A 168 5.29 4.77 14.57
CA ALA A 168 5.27 5.69 15.68
C ALA A 168 5.00 7.14 15.26
N LEU A 169 5.35 7.54 14.04
CA LEU A 169 5.07 8.89 13.53
C LEU A 169 3.56 9.18 13.55
N HIS A 170 2.75 8.14 13.30
CA HIS A 170 1.29 8.22 13.27
C HIS A 170 0.62 8.07 14.64
N CYS A 171 1.37 7.78 15.71
CA CYS A 171 0.84 7.67 17.08
C CYS A 171 0.47 9.05 17.66
N ARG A 172 -0.70 9.53 17.26
CA ARG A 172 -1.19 10.88 17.53
C ARG A 172 -2.71 10.89 17.74
N PRO A 173 -3.25 11.82 18.54
CA PRO A 173 -4.69 11.91 18.79
C PRO A 173 -5.54 12.20 17.54
N ASP A 174 -5.01 12.95 16.57
CA ASP A 174 -5.69 13.24 15.29
C ASP A 174 -5.83 11.98 14.43
N THR A 175 -4.74 11.21 14.26
CA THR A 175 -4.78 9.91 13.57
C THR A 175 -5.75 8.94 14.24
N ALA A 176 -5.69 8.82 15.57
CA ALA A 176 -6.57 7.93 16.33
C ALA A 176 -8.05 8.27 16.11
N ARG A 177 -8.41 9.56 16.19
CA ARG A 177 -9.77 10.02 15.89
C ARG A 177 -10.18 9.73 14.45
N ALA A 178 -9.29 9.92 13.48
CA ALA A 178 -9.59 9.65 12.08
C ALA A 178 -9.86 8.16 11.83
N ILE A 179 -9.09 7.27 12.46
CA ILE A 179 -9.31 5.81 12.37
C ILE A 179 -10.67 5.43 12.97
N LEU A 180 -10.96 5.90 14.19
CA LEU A 180 -12.23 5.63 14.87
C LEU A 180 -13.43 6.19 14.11
N ALA A 181 -13.29 7.39 13.52
CA ALA A 181 -14.33 8.00 12.70
C ALA A 181 -14.60 7.23 11.40
N ALA A 182 -13.60 6.51 10.87
CA ALA A 182 -13.75 5.60 9.75
C ALA A 182 -14.27 4.20 10.16
N GLY A 183 -14.62 4.00 11.44
CA GLY A 183 -15.19 2.75 11.96
C GLY A 183 -14.16 1.67 12.32
N GLY A 184 -12.86 1.96 12.18
CA GLY A 184 -11.79 1.02 12.51
C GLY A 184 -11.30 1.14 13.95
N ASP A 185 -10.73 0.05 14.45
CA ASP A 185 -9.89 0.06 15.65
C ASP A 185 -8.43 0.35 15.29
N TYR A 186 -7.58 0.69 16.26
CA TYR A 186 -6.16 0.93 16.03
C TYR A 186 -5.24 0.13 16.94
N ALA A 187 -4.04 -0.15 16.42
CA ALA A 187 -2.86 -0.57 17.16
C ALA A 187 -1.66 0.30 16.69
N LEU A 188 -1.46 1.43 17.35
CA LEU A 188 -0.47 2.44 16.95
C LEU A 188 0.84 2.25 17.74
N ALA A 189 1.98 2.17 17.04
CA ALA A 189 3.26 2.00 17.70
C ALA A 189 3.62 3.23 18.55
N LEU A 190 4.02 3.04 19.81
CA LEU A 190 4.41 4.11 20.72
C LEU A 190 5.94 4.11 20.88
N LYS A 191 6.55 5.29 20.71
CA LYS A 191 7.99 5.53 20.91
C LYS A 191 8.22 6.86 21.62
N ALA A 192 9.49 7.25 21.74
CA ALA A 192 9.95 8.48 22.39
C ALA A 192 9.47 9.78 21.72
N ASN A 193 8.80 9.73 20.56
CA ASN A 193 8.17 10.90 19.96
C ASN A 193 6.92 11.39 20.74
N GLN A 194 6.42 10.58 21.68
CA GLN A 194 5.35 10.95 22.63
C GLN A 194 5.83 10.65 24.07
N PRO A 195 6.80 11.41 24.61
CA PRO A 195 7.52 11.02 25.81
C PRO A 195 6.64 10.91 27.06
N GLY A 196 5.68 11.82 27.25
CA GLY A 196 4.76 11.78 28.39
C GLY A 196 3.80 10.58 28.33
N LEU A 197 3.30 10.25 27.15
CA LEU A 197 2.43 9.08 26.93
C LEU A 197 3.19 7.77 27.09
N LEU A 198 4.44 7.73 26.61
CA LEU A 198 5.34 6.60 26.83
C LEU A 198 5.62 6.40 28.32
N ALA A 199 5.88 7.46 29.09
CA ALA A 199 6.10 7.35 30.52
C ALA A 199 4.88 6.79 31.26
N GLN A 200 3.67 7.27 30.93
CA GLN A 200 2.42 6.74 31.50
C GLN A 200 2.22 5.26 31.12
N ALA A 201 2.51 4.90 29.86
CA ALA A 201 2.40 3.54 29.39
C ALA A 201 3.35 2.58 30.11
N LEU A 202 4.60 3.01 30.31
CA LEU A 202 5.61 2.22 31.03
C LEU A 202 5.20 2.02 32.49
N ALA A 203 4.79 3.09 33.18
CA ALA A 203 4.32 3.00 34.57
C ALA A 203 3.17 1.99 34.69
N ARG A 204 2.22 1.99 33.75
CA ARG A 204 1.12 1.01 33.75
C ARG A 204 1.55 -0.42 33.54
N ILE A 205 2.55 -0.64 32.69
CA ILE A 205 3.09 -1.98 32.46
C ILE A 205 3.86 -2.47 33.70
N GLU A 206 4.56 -1.57 34.39
CA GLU A 206 5.30 -1.88 35.63
C GLU A 206 4.36 -2.15 36.81
N ASP A 207 3.29 -1.37 36.96
CA ASP A 207 2.31 -1.48 38.05
C ASP A 207 1.36 -2.69 37.90
N ALA A 208 1.23 -3.24 36.70
CA ALA A 208 0.32 -4.34 36.43
C ALA A 208 0.84 -5.66 37.00
N ASP A 209 0.43 -5.96 38.24
CA ASP A 209 0.66 -7.26 38.87
C ASP A 209 0.03 -8.37 38.02
N HIS A 210 0.87 -9.29 37.54
CA HIS A 210 0.45 -10.47 36.76
C HIS A 210 -0.19 -10.16 35.40
N VAL A 211 0.53 -9.50 34.50
CA VAL A 211 0.09 -9.38 33.10
C VAL A 211 0.12 -10.76 32.44
N GLU A 212 -1.04 -11.25 32.00
CA GLU A 212 -1.12 -12.47 31.18
C GLU A 212 -0.22 -12.27 29.95
N SER A 213 0.87 -13.03 29.91
CA SER A 213 1.88 -12.91 28.87
C SER A 213 1.98 -14.22 28.11
N ILE A 214 1.86 -14.15 26.79
CA ILE A 214 2.01 -15.32 25.92
C ILE A 214 3.38 -15.22 25.26
N GLN A 215 4.12 -16.32 25.30
CA GLN A 215 5.32 -16.51 24.51
C GLN A 215 4.99 -17.40 23.31
N ILE A 216 5.12 -16.86 22.10
CA ILE A 216 4.99 -17.64 20.88
C ILE A 216 6.40 -18.10 20.47
N ALA A 217 6.51 -19.42 20.27
CA ALA A 217 7.78 -20.10 20.05
C ALA A 217 8.49 -19.68 18.76
N ALA A 218 9.82 -19.86 18.81
CA ALA A 218 10.84 -19.63 17.81
C ALA A 218 10.40 -19.81 16.34
N GLU A 219 10.45 -18.72 15.56
CA GLU A 219 10.49 -18.82 14.10
C GLU A 219 11.93 -18.78 13.61
N THR A 220 12.36 -19.83 12.92
CA THR A 220 13.66 -19.89 12.26
C THR A 220 13.53 -19.29 10.87
N ALA A 221 14.12 -18.12 10.66
CA ALA A 221 14.21 -17.49 9.35
C ALA A 221 15.69 -17.29 9.01
N HIS A 222 16.13 -17.95 7.93
CA HIS A 222 17.51 -17.93 7.42
C HIS A 222 18.55 -18.30 8.49
N ASP A 223 19.15 -17.29 9.13
CA ASP A 223 20.28 -17.35 10.05
C ASP A 223 19.92 -16.92 11.48
N ARG A 224 18.62 -16.74 11.78
CA ARG A 224 18.15 -16.21 13.06
C ARG A 224 16.91 -16.96 13.56
N THR A 225 16.89 -17.17 14.88
CA THR A 225 15.73 -17.66 15.61
C THR A 225 15.11 -16.51 16.39
N GLU A 226 13.84 -16.21 16.10
CA GLU A 226 13.10 -15.14 16.77
C GLU A 226 12.03 -15.69 17.72
N THR A 227 12.11 -15.29 18.99
CA THR A 227 11.08 -15.52 20.00
C THR A 227 10.34 -14.21 20.26
N ARG A 228 9.01 -14.26 20.34
CA ARG A 228 8.18 -13.09 20.67
C ARG A 228 7.39 -13.36 21.93
N ARG A 229 7.44 -12.40 22.86
CA ARG A 229 6.60 -12.37 24.05
C ARG A 229 5.74 -11.12 23.96
N ALA A 230 4.45 -11.28 24.24
CA ALA A 230 3.54 -10.15 24.31
C ALA A 230 2.76 -10.13 25.61
N SER A 231 2.36 -8.93 26.00
CA SER A 231 1.48 -8.67 27.13
C SER A 231 0.55 -7.50 26.77
N VAL A 232 -0.65 -7.50 27.34
CA VAL A 232 -1.66 -6.46 27.10
C VAL A 232 -2.21 -6.02 28.45
N VAL A 233 -2.18 -4.72 28.73
CA VAL A 233 -2.66 -4.12 29.98
C VAL A 233 -3.81 -3.18 29.66
N ALA A 234 -4.98 -3.40 30.24
CA ALA A 234 -6.13 -2.50 30.09
C ALA A 234 -5.85 -1.15 30.78
N VAL A 235 -6.31 -0.05 30.19
CA VAL A 235 -6.15 1.31 30.73
C VAL A 235 -7.40 2.13 30.47
N ASP A 236 -7.79 2.96 31.43
CA ASP A 236 -9.00 3.81 31.37
C ASP A 236 -8.73 5.28 31.74
N ASP A 237 -7.55 5.61 32.26
CA ASP A 237 -7.20 6.91 32.81
C ASP A 237 -6.14 7.68 32.01
N ILE A 238 -5.61 7.07 30.94
CA ILE A 238 -4.69 7.72 30.01
C ILE A 238 -5.50 8.46 28.95
N ASN A 239 -5.35 9.80 28.90
CA ASN A 239 -6.07 10.64 27.96
C ASN A 239 -5.52 10.50 26.52
N PHE A 240 -6.04 9.51 25.79
CA PHE A 240 -5.80 9.31 24.37
C PHE A 240 -7.09 8.82 23.70
N PRO A 241 -7.48 9.31 22.50
CA PRO A 241 -8.81 9.06 21.94
C PRO A 241 -9.12 7.58 21.75
N GLY A 242 -10.12 7.07 22.48
CA GLY A 242 -10.59 5.69 22.37
C GLY A 242 -9.63 4.64 22.93
N LEU A 243 -8.57 5.03 23.63
CA LEU A 243 -7.60 4.09 24.20
C LEU A 243 -8.28 3.18 25.23
N GLN A 244 -8.06 1.88 25.09
CA GLN A 244 -8.56 0.85 26.02
C GLN A 244 -7.45 -0.03 26.59
N ALA A 245 -6.33 -0.17 25.89
CA ALA A 245 -5.23 -1.02 26.34
C ALA A 245 -3.86 -0.59 25.79
N ILE A 246 -2.82 -1.05 26.48
CA ILE A 246 -1.43 -0.91 26.09
C ILE A 246 -0.87 -2.28 25.80
N GLY A 247 -0.36 -2.45 24.59
CA GLY A 247 0.33 -3.65 24.15
C GLY A 247 1.84 -3.50 24.34
N CYS A 248 2.50 -4.55 24.84
CA CYS A 248 3.95 -4.69 24.83
C CYS A 248 4.32 -5.93 24.02
N VAL A 249 5.27 -5.79 23.10
CA VAL A 249 5.85 -6.90 22.34
C VAL A 249 7.36 -6.85 22.46
N GLU A 250 7.92 -7.84 23.15
CA GLU A 250 9.35 -8.11 23.20
C GLU A 250 9.72 -9.13 22.12
N THR A 251 10.69 -8.78 21.29
CA THR A 251 11.26 -9.68 20.28
C THR A 251 12.71 -9.96 20.61
N THR A 252 13.02 -11.23 20.89
CA THR A 252 14.38 -11.71 21.12
C THR A 252 14.85 -12.50 19.91
N SER A 253 16.00 -12.12 19.38
CA SER A 253 16.58 -12.54 18.12
C SER A 253 17.94 -13.19 18.38
N ARG A 254 18.05 -14.50 18.20
CA ARG A 254 19.30 -15.24 18.32
C ARG A 254 19.87 -15.55 16.94
N HIS A 255 21.01 -14.96 16.63
CA HIS A 255 21.74 -15.22 15.39
C HIS A 255 22.61 -16.48 15.52
N THR A 256 22.90 -17.13 14.39
CA THR A 256 23.78 -18.31 14.31
C THR A 256 25.19 -18.06 14.84
N ASN A 257 25.68 -16.81 14.80
CA ASN A 257 26.95 -16.40 15.38
C ASN A 257 26.91 -16.22 16.91
N GLY A 258 25.80 -16.55 17.57
CA GLY A 258 25.60 -16.40 19.02
C GLY A 258 25.18 -15.00 19.45
N HIS A 259 25.10 -14.02 18.55
CA HIS A 259 24.66 -12.67 18.88
C HIS A 259 23.17 -12.65 19.24
N LEU A 260 22.84 -12.04 20.37
CA LEU A 260 21.48 -11.88 20.86
C LEU A 260 21.08 -10.40 20.76
N THR A 261 19.98 -10.12 20.07
CA THR A 261 19.35 -8.80 20.06
C THR A 261 17.97 -8.91 20.69
N SER A 262 17.60 -7.94 21.53
CA SER A 262 16.23 -7.79 22.04
C SER A 262 15.70 -6.41 21.69
N HIS A 263 14.44 -6.36 21.28
CA HIS A 263 13.72 -5.14 20.99
C HIS A 263 12.34 -5.19 21.64
N VAL A 264 12.04 -4.19 22.46
CA VAL A 264 10.71 -3.99 23.04
C VAL A 264 9.98 -2.92 22.25
N ARG A 265 8.72 -3.16 21.94
CA ARG A 265 7.83 -2.22 21.26
C ARG A 265 6.53 -2.08 22.04
N TYR A 266 6.09 -0.85 22.19
CA TYR A 266 4.84 -0.52 22.87
C TYR A 266 3.79 -0.10 21.84
N PHE A 267 2.53 -0.36 22.14
CA PHE A 267 1.40 -0.06 21.25
C PHE A 267 0.24 0.51 22.06
N LEU A 268 -0.42 1.52 21.51
CA LEU A 268 -1.72 1.98 21.99
C LEU A 268 -2.82 1.22 21.25
N LEU A 269 -3.80 0.68 21.97
CA LEU A 269 -4.88 -0.13 21.41
C LEU A 269 -6.24 0.51 21.72
N SER A 270 -7.07 0.73 20.69
CA SER A 270 -8.45 1.22 20.91
C SER A 270 -9.43 0.15 21.38
N THR A 271 -9.00 -1.11 21.33
CA THR A 271 -9.77 -2.27 21.74
C THR A 271 -8.87 -3.25 22.48
N THR A 272 -9.41 -3.93 23.48
CA THR A 272 -8.70 -4.99 24.19
C THR A 272 -8.58 -6.23 23.31
N MET A 273 -7.40 -6.84 23.26
CA MET A 273 -7.15 -8.08 22.52
C MET A 273 -6.23 -9.01 23.32
N SER A 274 -6.22 -10.30 22.97
CA SER A 274 -5.29 -11.23 23.61
C SER A 274 -3.84 -10.92 23.21
N PRO A 275 -2.84 -11.29 24.04
CA PRO A 275 -1.43 -11.15 23.67
C PRO A 275 -1.06 -11.89 22.38
N SER A 276 -1.71 -13.02 22.09
CA SER A 276 -1.51 -13.76 20.83
C SER A 276 -2.03 -12.98 19.62
N ALA A 277 -3.21 -12.36 19.73
CA ALA A 277 -3.77 -11.50 18.68
C ALA A 277 -2.88 -10.27 18.45
N LEU A 278 -2.33 -9.67 19.51
CA LEU A 278 -1.39 -8.55 19.37
C LEU A 278 -0.13 -8.96 18.57
N ILE A 279 0.45 -10.14 18.84
CA ILE A 279 1.59 -10.64 18.06
C ILE A 279 1.21 -10.79 16.60
N GLU A 280 0.03 -11.34 16.30
CA GLU A 280 -0.46 -11.50 14.93
C GLU A 280 -0.64 -10.14 14.23
N VAL A 281 -1.23 -9.15 14.91
CA VAL A 281 -1.41 -7.78 14.40
C VAL A 281 -0.06 -7.15 14.07
N VAL A 282 0.89 -7.19 15.02
CA VAL A 282 2.23 -6.61 14.84
C VAL A 282 2.99 -7.29 13.71
N ARG A 283 2.92 -8.62 13.60
CA ARG A 283 3.55 -9.36 12.50
C ARG A 283 2.92 -9.04 11.16
N THR A 284 1.61 -8.90 11.13
CA THR A 284 0.85 -8.61 9.91
C THR A 284 1.15 -7.20 9.40
N HIS A 285 1.37 -6.23 10.29
CA HIS A 285 1.84 -4.89 9.93
C HIS A 285 3.13 -4.96 9.08
N TRP A 286 4.14 -5.74 9.47
CA TRP A 286 5.40 -5.90 8.72
C TRP A 286 5.24 -6.47 7.31
N GLN A 287 4.08 -7.01 6.97
CA GLN A 287 3.80 -7.43 5.61
C GLN A 287 3.79 -6.24 4.65
N ILE A 288 3.43 -5.03 5.05
CA ILE A 288 3.42 -3.87 4.13
C ILE A 288 4.81 -3.66 3.51
N GLU A 289 5.87 -3.82 4.29
CA GLU A 289 7.24 -3.63 3.79
C GLU A 289 7.66 -4.74 2.82
N ASN A 290 7.42 -5.99 3.20
CA ASN A 290 7.87 -7.13 2.41
C ASN A 290 6.96 -7.47 1.23
N LYS A 291 5.65 -7.22 1.36
CA LYS A 291 4.60 -7.64 0.42
C LYS A 291 4.15 -6.51 -0.49
N LEU A 292 4.25 -5.25 -0.05
CA LEU A 292 3.94 -4.09 -0.88
C LEU A 292 5.21 -3.39 -1.36
N HIS A 293 5.97 -2.76 -0.46
CA HIS A 293 7.07 -1.87 -0.84
C HIS A 293 8.18 -2.59 -1.58
N TRP A 294 8.68 -3.71 -1.04
CA TRP A 294 9.71 -4.51 -1.70
C TRP A 294 9.26 -5.00 -3.08
N VAL A 295 7.99 -5.38 -3.22
CA VAL A 295 7.45 -5.84 -4.50
C VAL A 295 7.42 -4.70 -5.52
N LEU A 296 7.00 -3.50 -5.13
CA LEU A 296 7.04 -2.30 -5.97
C LEU A 296 8.47 -1.97 -6.41
N ASP A 297 9.43 -2.06 -5.51
CA ASP A 297 10.83 -1.73 -5.82
C ASP A 297 11.49 -2.78 -6.71
N VAL A 298 11.32 -4.06 -6.40
CA VAL A 298 12.05 -5.16 -7.06
C VAL A 298 11.36 -5.64 -8.33
N HIS A 299 10.03 -5.70 -8.35
CA HIS A 299 9.28 -6.23 -9.50
C HIS A 299 8.72 -5.15 -10.41
N PHE A 300 8.46 -3.95 -9.90
CA PHE A 300 7.96 -2.82 -10.71
C PHE A 300 8.98 -1.69 -10.88
N ARG A 301 10.20 -1.87 -10.34
CA ARG A 301 11.31 -0.93 -10.45
C ARG A 301 10.93 0.50 -10.05
N GLU A 302 10.08 0.65 -9.04
CA GLU A 302 9.52 1.94 -8.65
C GLU A 302 10.62 2.94 -8.26
N ASP A 303 11.57 2.50 -7.44
CA ASP A 303 12.72 3.32 -7.04
C ASP A 303 13.68 3.67 -8.18
N ALA A 304 13.77 2.81 -9.20
CA ALA A 304 14.63 3.04 -10.37
C ALA A 304 13.96 3.90 -11.46
N ALA A 305 12.67 4.23 -11.28
CA ALA A 305 11.88 4.95 -12.28
C ALA A 305 12.43 6.35 -12.56
N ARG A 306 12.41 6.76 -13.84
CA ARG A 306 12.95 8.05 -14.31
C ARG A 306 11.89 9.06 -14.73
N ASN A 307 10.61 8.74 -14.53
CA ASN A 307 9.47 9.62 -14.78
C ASN A 307 9.37 10.68 -13.68
N ARG A 308 10.01 11.84 -13.90
CA ARG A 308 10.26 12.87 -12.87
C ARG A 308 9.46 14.17 -13.04
N LYS A 309 8.67 14.27 -14.11
CA LYS A 309 8.08 15.54 -14.54
C LYS A 309 6.59 15.59 -14.23
N ASP A 310 6.13 16.76 -13.79
CA ASP A 310 4.72 17.06 -13.51
C ASP A 310 4.09 15.98 -12.61
N ASN A 311 2.89 15.48 -12.95
CA ASN A 311 2.17 14.46 -12.19
C ASN A 311 2.59 13.02 -12.55
N GLY A 312 3.54 12.88 -13.48
CA GLY A 312 3.99 11.58 -14.02
C GLY A 312 4.35 10.55 -12.95
N PRO A 313 5.23 10.86 -11.98
CA PRO A 313 5.61 9.87 -10.98
C PRO A 313 4.43 9.38 -10.12
N GLN A 314 3.52 10.26 -9.70
CA GLN A 314 2.35 9.89 -8.90
C GLN A 314 1.37 9.01 -9.71
N ASN A 315 1.09 9.41 -10.96
CA ASN A 315 0.18 8.66 -11.82
C ASN A 315 0.73 7.28 -12.21
N ILE A 316 2.04 7.17 -12.44
CA ILE A 316 2.64 5.85 -12.71
C ILE A 316 2.69 4.97 -11.46
N ALA A 317 2.88 5.53 -10.26
CA ALA A 317 2.79 4.78 -9.01
C ALA A 317 1.39 4.17 -8.82
N PHE A 318 0.32 4.91 -9.15
CA PHE A 318 -1.05 4.36 -9.16
C PHE A 318 -1.18 3.16 -10.11
N LEU A 319 -0.67 3.26 -11.35
CA LEU A 319 -0.74 2.15 -12.31
C LEU A 319 -0.03 0.89 -11.81
N ARG A 320 1.14 1.05 -11.17
CA ARG A 320 1.88 -0.09 -10.57
C ARG A 320 1.07 -0.79 -9.50
N LYS A 321 0.33 -0.03 -8.70
CA LYS A 321 -0.53 -0.57 -7.63
C LYS A 321 -1.77 -1.26 -8.19
N ILE A 322 -2.38 -0.71 -9.24
CA ILE A 322 -3.42 -1.41 -10.00
C ILE A 322 -2.88 -2.75 -10.49
N ALA A 323 -1.73 -2.74 -11.17
CA ALA A 323 -1.11 -3.97 -11.69
C ALA A 323 -0.79 -4.98 -10.59
N LEU A 324 -0.26 -4.54 -9.46
CA LEU A 324 0.02 -5.39 -8.31
C LEU A 324 -1.25 -6.02 -7.73
N ASN A 325 -2.31 -5.23 -7.54
CA ASN A 325 -3.60 -5.74 -7.07
C ASN A 325 -4.13 -6.82 -8.02
N LEU A 326 -4.08 -6.60 -9.34
CA LEU A 326 -4.52 -7.60 -10.33
C LEU A 326 -3.73 -8.91 -10.26
N LEU A 327 -2.41 -8.80 -10.16
CA LEU A 327 -1.55 -9.98 -10.04
C LEU A 327 -1.83 -10.76 -8.75
N ARG A 328 -2.26 -10.09 -7.68
CA ARG A 328 -2.58 -10.72 -6.40
C ARG A 328 -3.96 -11.34 -6.37
N SER A 329 -4.95 -10.67 -6.93
CA SER A 329 -6.34 -11.17 -7.01
C SER A 329 -6.47 -12.40 -7.91
N HIS A 330 -5.51 -12.66 -8.79
CA HIS A 330 -5.54 -13.85 -9.65
C HIS A 330 -5.21 -15.15 -8.87
N PRO A 331 -6.00 -16.23 -9.01
CA PRO A 331 -5.92 -17.45 -8.18
C PRO A 331 -4.65 -18.29 -8.37
N ASP A 332 -3.88 -18.06 -9.44
CA ASP A 332 -2.60 -18.74 -9.66
C ASP A 332 -1.66 -18.55 -8.44
N LYS A 333 -1.08 -19.64 -7.92
CA LYS A 333 -0.20 -19.62 -6.74
C LYS A 333 1.25 -19.23 -7.05
N ALA A 334 1.58 -18.98 -8.33
CA ALA A 334 2.91 -18.55 -8.73
C ALA A 334 3.31 -17.21 -8.10
N SER A 335 4.61 -17.01 -7.88
CA SER A 335 5.11 -15.73 -7.37
C SER A 335 4.77 -14.56 -8.30
N ILE A 336 4.72 -13.34 -7.75
CA ILE A 336 4.42 -12.12 -8.53
C ILE A 336 5.33 -12.01 -9.76
N ARG A 337 6.63 -12.24 -9.60
CA ARG A 337 7.59 -12.28 -10.72
C ARG A 337 7.20 -13.27 -11.81
N ARG A 338 6.74 -14.47 -11.44
CA ARG A 338 6.29 -15.49 -12.40
C ARG A 338 4.99 -15.11 -13.08
N LYS A 339 4.04 -14.51 -12.35
CA LYS A 339 2.78 -14.01 -12.92
C LYS A 339 3.04 -12.90 -13.94
N ILE A 340 3.93 -11.94 -13.65
CA ILE A 340 4.33 -10.89 -14.60
C ILE A 340 4.87 -11.51 -15.90
N LYS A 341 5.78 -12.50 -15.78
CA LYS A 341 6.33 -13.20 -16.94
C LYS A 341 5.25 -13.95 -17.73
N LYS A 342 4.39 -14.71 -17.06
CA LYS A 342 3.26 -15.41 -17.70
C LYS A 342 2.35 -14.44 -18.45
N ALA A 343 2.03 -13.29 -17.85
CA ALA A 343 1.22 -12.26 -18.49
C ALA A 343 1.88 -11.68 -19.75
N GLY A 344 3.20 -11.55 -19.77
CA GLY A 344 3.93 -11.15 -20.98
C GLY A 344 3.91 -12.22 -22.08
N TRP A 345 4.04 -13.50 -21.70
CA TRP A 345 4.22 -14.62 -22.63
C TRP A 345 2.90 -15.17 -23.20
N ASP A 346 1.85 -15.23 -22.39
CA ASP A 346 0.60 -15.91 -22.71
C ASP A 346 -0.59 -14.94 -22.65
N ASP A 347 -1.19 -14.69 -23.82
CA ASP A 347 -2.36 -13.81 -23.97
C ASP A 347 -3.59 -14.36 -23.25
N GLN A 348 -3.72 -15.68 -23.08
CA GLN A 348 -4.83 -16.27 -22.32
C GLN A 348 -4.69 -15.94 -20.84
N PHE A 349 -3.49 -16.10 -20.28
CA PHE A 349 -3.19 -15.72 -18.91
C PHE A 349 -3.34 -14.21 -18.67
N LEU A 350 -2.89 -13.37 -19.61
CA LEU A 350 -3.13 -11.93 -19.53
C LEU A 350 -4.63 -11.59 -19.55
N THR A 351 -5.40 -12.26 -20.41
CA THR A 351 -6.85 -12.09 -20.48
C THR A 351 -7.53 -12.52 -19.19
N SER A 352 -7.09 -13.63 -18.57
CA SER A 352 -7.64 -14.09 -17.30
C SER A 352 -7.34 -13.10 -16.17
N LEU A 353 -6.13 -12.55 -16.09
CA LEU A 353 -5.77 -11.47 -15.15
C LEU A 353 -6.72 -10.27 -15.28
N ILE A 354 -6.90 -9.80 -16.50
CA ILE A 354 -7.74 -8.64 -16.81
C ILE A 354 -9.22 -8.90 -16.57
N ALA A 355 -9.66 -10.15 -16.69
CA ALA A 355 -11.02 -10.54 -16.33
C ALA A 355 -11.32 -10.34 -14.84
N HIS A 356 -10.30 -10.29 -13.96
CA HIS A 356 -10.50 -9.96 -12.54
C HIS A 356 -10.70 -8.44 -12.31
N MET A 357 -10.48 -7.58 -13.31
CA MET A 357 -10.98 -6.18 -13.31
C MET A 357 -12.48 -6.09 -13.60
N ARG A 358 -13.16 -7.22 -13.85
CA ARG A 358 -14.60 -7.24 -14.10
C ARG A 358 -15.32 -7.28 -12.78
#